data_AF-A0A672NYK8-F1
#
_entry.id   AF-A0A672NYK8-F1
#
_cell.length_a   1.000
_cell.length_b   1.000
_cell.length_c   1.000
_cell.angle_alpha   90.00
_cell.angle_beta   90.00
_cell.angle_gamma   90.00
#
_symmetry.space_group_name_H-M   'P 1'
#
loop_
_entity.id
_entity.type
_entity.pdbx_description
1 polymer ?
#
loop_
_entity_poly.entity_id
_entity_poly.type
_entity_poly.pdbx_seq_one_letter_code
_entity_poly.pdbx_strand_id
1 'polypeptide(L)'
;MMFVDVLRACAVLQDCANQLAVLGNIMHPGKDTQQRTELHLKTARLMAGSSLSDFTGELHQSQKQLSIQERLFTPDNLAKVQKDSSRRAAEEESPASGHNKQEEGRLRIKALQKELLDIHKQKTEECVRLEELVAYLRDQVQDIRVLSNRQGKFVNSCAEQLVCQGLKVNSHKEKELEDEVGMLQERTEEEKNVHMELETFLKRQHANLQEKLQFWIQRYEKDMEKKEQEITALQNKRNVSQARIQELSKKCRDMQEVIIEDRTEKECLRAQLEKEQKERDAATKVKSSFIDSRKSRSKENDYEKVYHFIM
;
A
#
# COMPACT_ATOMS: atom_id res chain seq x y z
N MET A 1 -28.80 -0.92 -11.42
CA MET A 1 -27.55 -0.17 -11.25
C MET A 1 -26.41 -1.08 -10.80
N MET A 2 -26.56 -1.89 -9.73
CA MET A 2 -25.45 -2.72 -9.20
C MET A 2 -24.90 -3.85 -10.10
N PHE A 3 -25.65 -4.35 -11.10
CA PHE A 3 -25.19 -5.49 -11.92
C PHE A 3 -24.13 -5.11 -12.97
N VAL A 4 -24.16 -3.86 -13.43
CA VAL A 4 -23.21 -3.35 -14.45
C VAL A 4 -21.84 -3.13 -13.83
N ASP A 5 -21.80 -2.62 -12.60
CA ASP A 5 -20.55 -2.38 -11.88
C ASP A 5 -19.84 -3.69 -11.51
N VAL A 6 -20.60 -4.74 -11.18
CA VAL A 6 -20.05 -6.07 -10.91
C VAL A 6 -19.45 -6.69 -12.17
N LEU A 7 -20.12 -6.60 -13.32
CA LEU A 7 -19.59 -7.09 -14.59
C LEU A 7 -18.32 -6.34 -15.01
N ARG A 8 -18.26 -5.03 -14.77
CA ARG A 8 -17.07 -4.21 -15.04
C ARG A 8 -15.91 -4.59 -14.14
N ALA A 9 -16.15 -4.83 -12.85
CA ALA A 9 -15.13 -5.30 -11.92
C ALA A 9 -14.60 -6.70 -12.31
N CYS A 10 -15.48 -7.62 -12.71
CA CYS A 10 -15.08 -8.95 -13.18
C CYS A 10 -14.23 -8.89 -14.45
N ALA A 11 -14.55 -8.00 -15.39
CA ALA A 11 -13.76 -7.82 -16.61
C ALA A 11 -12.34 -7.31 -16.32
N VAL A 12 -12.21 -6.34 -15.41
CA VAL A 12 -10.89 -5.82 -14.98
C VAL A 12 -10.07 -6.90 -14.27
N LEU A 13 -10.69 -7.66 -13.37
CA LEU A 13 -10.00 -8.75 -12.67
C LEU A 13 -9.53 -9.86 -13.62
N GLN A 14 -10.33 -10.19 -14.64
CA GLN A 14 -9.95 -11.16 -15.67
C GLN A 14 -8.76 -10.66 -16.50
N ASP A 15 -8.72 -9.37 -16.82
CA ASP A 15 -7.62 -8.78 -17.60
C ASP A 15 -6.32 -8.74 -16.77
N CYS A 16 -6.41 -8.38 -15.49
CA CYS A 16 -5.28 -8.47 -14.55
C CYS A 16 -4.75 -9.91 -14.42
N ALA A 17 -5.63 -10.91 -14.37
CA ALA A 17 -5.24 -12.32 -14.31
C ALA A 17 -4.50 -12.77 -15.60
N ASN A 18 -4.97 -12.31 -16.77
CA ASN A 18 -4.32 -12.60 -18.05
C ASN A 18 -2.93 -11.93 -18.15
N GLN A 19 -2.81 -10.67 -17.72
CA GLN A 19 -1.54 -9.95 -17.70
C GLN A 19 -0.51 -10.60 -16.76
N LEU A 20 -0.95 -11.06 -15.58
CA LEU A 20 -0.10 -11.81 -14.65
C LEU A 20 0.33 -13.17 -15.22
N ALA A 21 -0.52 -13.85 -16.00
CA ALA A 21 -0.15 -15.09 -16.67
C ALA A 21 0.93 -14.88 -17.75
N VAL A 22 0.85 -13.77 -18.50
CA VAL A 22 1.89 -13.38 -19.48
C VAL A 22 3.20 -13.04 -18.77
N LEU A 23 3.15 -12.25 -17.69
CA LEU A 23 4.31 -11.93 -16.85
C LEU A 23 4.93 -13.19 -16.23
N GLY A 24 4.11 -14.14 -15.79
CA GLY A 24 4.55 -15.45 -15.30
C GLY A 24 5.37 -16.23 -16.34
N ASN A 25 4.92 -16.24 -17.60
CA ASN A 25 5.63 -16.90 -18.70
C ASN A 25 6.93 -16.18 -19.12
N ILE A 26 7.04 -14.86 -18.91
CA ILE A 26 8.25 -14.08 -19.19
C ILE A 26 9.28 -14.23 -18.06
N MET A 27 8.83 -14.18 -16.80
CA MET A 27 9.70 -14.28 -15.63
C MET A 27 10.17 -15.71 -15.35
N HIS A 28 9.32 -16.71 -15.66
CA HIS A 28 9.62 -18.12 -15.54
C HIS A 28 9.39 -18.77 -16.92
N PRO A 29 10.33 -18.60 -17.87
CA PRO A 29 10.23 -19.28 -19.15
C PRO A 29 10.10 -20.77 -18.87
N GLY A 30 8.96 -21.36 -19.28
CA GLY A 30 8.63 -22.76 -18.99
C GLY A 30 9.81 -23.68 -19.33
N LYS A 31 9.94 -24.79 -18.59
CA LYS A 31 11.10 -25.70 -18.63
C LYS A 31 11.60 -26.01 -20.05
N ASP A 32 10.71 -26.08 -21.04
CA ASP A 32 11.02 -26.31 -22.46
C ASP A 32 11.82 -25.17 -23.12
N THR A 33 11.57 -23.90 -22.76
CA THR A 33 12.26 -22.72 -23.31
C THR A 33 13.65 -22.58 -22.72
N GLN A 34 13.80 -22.91 -21.43
CA GLN A 34 15.09 -22.96 -20.75
C GLN A 34 15.96 -24.11 -21.29
N GLN A 35 15.36 -25.28 -21.55
CA GLN A 35 16.06 -26.42 -22.13
C GLN A 35 16.49 -26.17 -23.59
N ARG A 36 15.69 -25.41 -24.36
CA ARG A 36 16.02 -25.03 -25.75
C ARG A 36 17.15 -24.00 -25.81
N THR A 37 17.13 -22.99 -24.94
CA THR A 37 18.22 -22.00 -24.85
C THR A 37 19.51 -22.63 -24.34
N GLU A 38 19.42 -23.55 -23.38
CA GLU A 38 20.58 -24.33 -22.90
C GLU A 38 21.13 -25.27 -23.98
N LEU A 39 20.28 -25.94 -24.77
CA LEU A 39 20.69 -26.71 -25.94
C LEU A 39 21.41 -25.83 -26.98
N HIS A 40 20.85 -24.66 -27.32
CA HIS A 40 21.49 -23.74 -28.27
C HIS A 40 22.83 -23.21 -27.74
N LEU A 41 22.95 -22.92 -26.45
CA LEU A 41 24.20 -22.50 -25.81
C LEU A 41 25.24 -23.64 -25.77
N LYS A 42 24.79 -24.88 -25.55
CA LYS A 42 25.64 -26.08 -25.55
C LYS A 42 26.11 -26.44 -26.95
N THR A 43 25.25 -26.31 -27.97
CA THR A 43 25.62 -26.45 -29.38
C THR A 43 26.58 -25.33 -29.82
N ALA A 44 26.36 -24.08 -29.41
CA ALA A 44 27.28 -22.98 -29.68
C ALA A 44 28.66 -23.19 -29.03
N ARG A 45 28.71 -23.71 -27.79
CA ARG A 45 29.98 -24.09 -27.13
C ARG A 45 30.68 -25.27 -27.79
N LEU A 46 29.94 -26.27 -28.27
CA LEU A 46 30.52 -27.40 -29.00
C LEU A 46 31.10 -26.96 -30.36
N MET A 47 30.46 -25.98 -31.02
CA MET A 47 30.92 -25.42 -32.29
C MET A 47 32.10 -24.44 -32.12
N ALA A 48 32.19 -23.73 -30.99
CA ALA A 48 33.25 -22.77 -30.70
C ALA A 48 34.45 -23.37 -29.94
N GLY A 49 34.25 -24.47 -29.20
CA GLY A 49 35.20 -25.00 -28.22
C GLY A 49 35.98 -26.24 -28.64
N SER A 50 35.66 -26.85 -29.78
CA SER A 50 36.30 -28.10 -30.20
C SER A 50 37.01 -27.93 -31.54
N SER A 51 38.33 -28.21 -31.54
CA SER A 51 39.13 -28.62 -32.70
C SER A 51 39.91 -27.57 -33.53
N LEU A 52 40.08 -26.31 -33.12
CA LEU A 52 40.98 -25.38 -33.84
C LEU A 52 42.38 -25.29 -33.21
N SER A 53 42.47 -25.32 -31.88
CA SER A 53 43.73 -25.36 -31.12
C SER A 53 44.52 -26.65 -31.42
N ASP A 54 43.86 -27.79 -31.27
CA ASP A 54 44.53 -29.09 -31.26
C ASP A 54 45.04 -29.47 -32.66
N PHE A 55 44.29 -29.09 -33.70
CA PHE A 55 44.69 -29.31 -35.10
C PHE A 55 45.89 -28.44 -35.51
N THR A 56 46.01 -27.22 -34.96
CA THR A 56 47.17 -26.36 -35.24
C THR A 56 48.45 -26.84 -34.54
N GLY A 57 48.32 -27.46 -33.36
CA GLY A 57 49.45 -28.06 -32.64
C GLY A 57 50.00 -29.31 -33.35
N GLU A 58 49.12 -30.21 -33.80
CA GLU A 58 49.49 -31.44 -34.49
C GLU A 58 50.12 -31.18 -35.86
N LEU A 59 49.63 -30.17 -36.61
CA LEU A 59 50.21 -29.76 -37.89
C LEU A 59 51.65 -29.22 -37.72
N HIS A 60 51.89 -28.42 -36.68
CA HIS A 60 53.21 -27.86 -36.40
C HIS A 60 54.20 -28.94 -35.95
N GLN A 61 53.72 -29.97 -35.23
CA GLN A 61 54.51 -31.12 -34.81
C GLN A 61 54.87 -32.05 -35.98
N SER A 62 53.93 -32.32 -36.90
CA SER A 62 54.19 -33.08 -38.13
C SER A 62 55.15 -32.35 -39.07
N GLN A 63 55.00 -31.03 -39.23
CA GLN A 63 55.91 -30.23 -40.06
C GLN A 63 57.34 -30.20 -39.51
N LYS A 64 57.50 -30.28 -38.18
CA LYS A 64 58.82 -30.39 -37.52
C LYS A 64 59.45 -31.77 -37.71
N GLN A 65 58.66 -32.85 -37.78
CA GLN A 65 59.16 -34.21 -38.04
C GLN A 65 59.63 -34.38 -39.50
N LEU A 66 58.92 -33.80 -40.47
CA LEU A 66 59.35 -33.80 -41.88
C LEU A 66 60.68 -33.04 -42.10
N SER A 67 60.85 -31.89 -41.46
CA SER A 67 62.10 -31.12 -41.53
C SER A 67 63.32 -31.87 -40.96
N ILE A 68 63.11 -32.75 -39.98
CA ILE A 68 64.17 -33.60 -39.41
C ILE A 68 64.51 -34.76 -40.37
N GLN A 69 63.53 -35.31 -41.09
CA GLN A 69 63.76 -36.33 -42.11
C GLN A 69 64.48 -35.79 -43.35
N GLU A 70 64.17 -34.58 -43.81
CA GLU A 70 64.87 -33.94 -44.94
C GLU A 70 66.36 -33.67 -44.65
N ARG A 71 66.73 -33.37 -43.39
CA ARG A 71 68.13 -33.17 -42.99
C ARG A 71 68.96 -34.46 -42.96
N LEU A 72 68.33 -35.64 -42.93
CA LEU A 72 69.03 -36.92 -42.97
C LEU A 72 69.38 -37.36 -44.40
N PHE A 73 68.73 -36.80 -45.43
CA PHE A 73 68.91 -37.16 -46.84
C PHE A 73 69.41 -36.00 -47.72
N THR A 74 70.34 -35.18 -47.22
CA THR A 74 71.04 -34.21 -48.07
C THR A 74 72.04 -34.90 -49.02
N PRO A 75 72.24 -34.41 -50.25
CA PRO A 75 73.15 -35.01 -51.25
C PRO A 75 74.57 -35.26 -50.73
N ASP A 76 75.04 -34.46 -49.78
CA ASP A 76 76.35 -34.60 -49.13
C ASP A 76 76.51 -35.87 -48.29
N ASN A 77 75.42 -36.38 -47.68
CA ASN A 77 75.47 -37.62 -46.89
C ASN A 77 75.50 -38.85 -47.80
N LEU A 78 74.84 -38.78 -48.96
CA LEU A 78 74.85 -39.83 -49.98
C LEU A 78 76.22 -39.95 -50.66
N ALA A 79 76.86 -38.81 -50.95
CA ALA A 79 78.22 -38.76 -51.50
C ALA A 79 79.28 -39.34 -50.54
N LYS A 80 79.07 -39.24 -49.22
CA LYS A 80 79.97 -39.80 -48.20
C LYS A 80 79.89 -41.32 -48.13
N VAL A 81 78.69 -41.89 -48.21
CA VAL A 81 78.47 -43.35 -48.25
C VAL A 81 79.00 -43.97 -49.54
N GLN A 82 78.90 -43.26 -50.66
CA GLN A 82 79.42 -43.71 -51.97
C GLN A 82 80.96 -43.59 -52.08
N LYS A 83 81.58 -42.69 -51.30
CA LYS A 83 83.04 -42.56 -51.17
C LYS A 83 83.62 -43.60 -50.20
N ASP A 84 82.89 -43.99 -49.16
CA ASP A 84 83.30 -45.04 -48.22
C ASP A 84 83.15 -46.45 -48.80
N SER A 85 82.20 -46.69 -49.71
CA SER A 85 82.11 -47.97 -50.46
C SER A 85 83.23 -48.12 -51.50
N SER A 86 83.68 -47.01 -52.09
CA SER A 86 84.81 -47.00 -53.04
C SER A 86 86.17 -47.17 -52.34
N ARG A 87 86.26 -46.89 -51.04
CA ARG A 87 87.50 -47.06 -50.24
C ARG A 87 87.71 -48.48 -49.73
N ARG A 88 86.67 -49.32 -49.67
CA ARG A 88 86.77 -50.74 -49.27
C ARG A 88 87.06 -51.70 -50.42
N ALA A 89 87.12 -51.22 -51.67
CA ALA A 89 87.40 -52.05 -52.84
C ALA A 89 88.88 -52.04 -53.28
N ALA A 90 89.78 -51.39 -52.52
CA ALA A 90 91.18 -51.18 -52.92
C ALA A 90 92.20 -52.03 -52.13
N GLU A 91 91.79 -52.96 -51.27
CA GLU A 91 92.70 -53.86 -50.56
C GLU A 91 92.15 -55.30 -50.58
N GLU A 92 92.36 -56.02 -51.70
CA GLU A 92 92.59 -57.47 -51.76
C GLU A 92 92.85 -57.88 -53.23
N GLU A 93 94.13 -57.86 -53.64
CA GLU A 93 94.61 -58.57 -54.83
C GLU A 93 95.23 -59.91 -54.40
N SER A 94 94.67 -61.02 -54.87
CA SER A 94 95.40 -62.29 -55.07
C SER A 94 94.69 -63.16 -56.13
N PRO A 95 95.41 -63.75 -57.10
CA PRO A 95 94.79 -64.22 -58.34
C PRO A 95 94.50 -65.74 -58.36
N ALA A 96 93.62 -66.11 -59.30
CA ALA A 96 93.37 -67.46 -59.83
C ALA A 96 92.39 -68.39 -59.06
N SER A 97 91.09 -68.04 -59.09
CA SER A 97 89.92 -68.98 -59.12
C SER A 97 88.55 -68.23 -59.17
N GLY A 98 88.51 -66.94 -59.54
CA GLY A 98 87.39 -66.03 -59.24
C GLY A 98 86.45 -65.61 -60.37
N HIS A 99 86.70 -66.00 -61.63
CA HIS A 99 86.02 -65.38 -62.79
C HIS A 99 84.49 -65.58 -62.86
N ASN A 100 83.94 -66.74 -62.48
CA ASN A 100 82.47 -66.93 -62.47
C ASN A 100 81.79 -66.14 -61.33
N LYS A 101 82.40 -66.07 -60.15
CA LYS A 101 81.84 -65.31 -59.01
C LYS A 101 81.90 -63.79 -59.24
N GLN A 102 82.88 -63.32 -60.01
CA GLN A 102 83.04 -61.91 -60.34
C GLN A 102 82.04 -61.43 -61.41
N GLU A 103 81.75 -62.24 -62.43
CA GLU A 103 80.72 -61.92 -63.45
C GLU A 103 79.30 -61.99 -62.85
N GLU A 104 79.02 -63.00 -62.01
CA GLU A 104 77.78 -63.06 -61.21
C GLU A 104 77.64 -61.86 -60.26
N GLY A 105 78.74 -61.45 -59.61
CA GLY A 105 78.79 -60.24 -58.79
C GLY A 105 78.51 -58.97 -59.60
N ARG A 106 79.04 -58.87 -60.82
CA ARG A 106 78.81 -57.73 -61.73
C ARG A 106 77.35 -57.64 -62.18
N LEU A 107 76.74 -58.78 -62.53
CA LEU A 107 75.32 -58.85 -62.88
C LEU A 107 74.43 -58.52 -61.66
N ARG A 108 74.79 -58.99 -60.46
CA ARG A 108 74.11 -58.66 -59.20
C ARG A 108 74.15 -57.16 -58.91
N ILE A 109 75.32 -56.53 -59.07
CA ILE A 109 75.50 -55.08 -58.88
C ILE A 109 74.64 -54.31 -59.89
N LYS A 110 74.62 -54.72 -61.16
CA LYS A 110 73.79 -54.06 -62.18
C LYS A 110 72.29 -54.19 -61.91
N ALA A 111 71.85 -55.36 -61.43
CA ALA A 111 70.47 -55.59 -61.01
C ALA A 111 70.08 -54.69 -59.82
N LEU A 112 70.92 -54.63 -58.79
CA LEU A 112 70.72 -53.76 -57.62
C LEU A 112 70.75 -52.27 -57.98
N GLN A 113 71.63 -51.86 -58.91
CA GLN A 113 71.66 -50.48 -59.42
C GLN A 113 70.36 -50.10 -60.14
N LYS A 114 69.81 -51.02 -60.95
CA LYS A 114 68.52 -50.81 -61.61
C LYS A 114 67.38 -50.74 -60.57
N GLU A 115 67.38 -51.65 -59.60
CA GLU A 115 66.38 -51.67 -58.52
C GLU A 115 66.42 -50.38 -57.69
N LEU A 116 67.60 -49.85 -57.36
CA LEU A 116 67.75 -48.57 -56.68
C LEU A 116 67.23 -47.40 -57.52
N LEU A 117 67.47 -47.39 -58.83
CA LEU A 117 66.94 -46.36 -59.74
C LEU A 117 65.41 -46.43 -59.85
N ASP A 118 64.85 -47.63 -59.95
CA ASP A 118 63.39 -47.84 -60.01
C ASP A 118 62.71 -47.43 -58.69
N ILE A 119 63.30 -47.77 -57.53
CA ILE A 119 62.85 -47.31 -56.21
C ILE A 119 62.93 -45.79 -56.10
N HIS A 120 64.03 -45.19 -56.55
CA HIS A 120 64.19 -43.74 -56.52
C HIS A 120 63.11 -43.06 -57.37
N LYS A 121 62.87 -43.55 -58.59
CA LYS A 121 61.81 -43.05 -59.47
C LYS A 121 60.43 -43.18 -58.80
N GLN A 122 60.10 -44.34 -58.26
CA GLN A 122 58.83 -44.57 -57.56
C GLN A 122 58.68 -43.63 -56.35
N LYS A 123 59.75 -43.42 -55.57
CA LYS A 123 59.72 -42.50 -54.43
C LYS A 123 59.57 -41.04 -54.85
N THR A 124 60.19 -40.63 -55.95
CA THR A 124 59.99 -39.28 -56.51
C THR A 124 58.55 -39.08 -56.99
N GLU A 125 57.97 -40.07 -57.69
CA GLU A 125 56.56 -40.01 -58.12
C GLU A 125 55.59 -39.98 -56.92
N GLU A 126 55.88 -40.75 -55.87
CA GLU A 126 55.12 -40.72 -54.62
C GLU A 126 55.23 -39.38 -53.89
N CYS A 127 56.41 -38.74 -53.87
CA CYS A 127 56.60 -37.40 -53.31
C CYS A 127 55.75 -36.37 -54.06
N VAL A 128 55.79 -36.39 -55.41
CA VAL A 128 54.96 -35.49 -56.23
C VAL A 128 53.47 -35.69 -55.93
N ARG A 129 52.98 -36.93 -55.85
CA ARG A 129 51.58 -37.23 -55.52
C ARG A 129 51.19 -36.70 -54.12
N LEU A 130 52.09 -36.80 -53.14
CA LEU A 130 51.86 -36.27 -51.80
C LEU A 130 51.88 -34.74 -51.77
N GLU A 131 52.77 -34.10 -52.54
CA GLU A 131 52.81 -32.64 -52.69
C GLU A 131 51.52 -32.09 -53.32
N GLU A 132 51.02 -32.75 -54.37
CA GLU A 132 49.73 -32.42 -54.98
C GLU A 132 48.57 -32.56 -53.97
N LEU A 133 48.57 -33.64 -53.18
CA LEU A 133 47.56 -33.85 -52.13
C LEU A 133 47.65 -32.77 -51.04
N VAL A 134 48.86 -32.38 -50.63
CA VAL A 134 49.06 -31.29 -49.66
C VAL A 134 48.57 -29.96 -50.22
N ALA A 135 48.83 -29.66 -51.50
CA ALA A 135 48.32 -28.46 -52.16
C ALA A 135 46.79 -28.45 -52.18
N TYR A 136 46.16 -29.55 -52.58
CA TYR A 136 44.70 -29.71 -52.56
C TYR A 136 44.09 -29.49 -51.18
N LEU A 137 44.66 -30.11 -50.13
CA LEU A 137 44.16 -29.96 -48.77
C LEU A 137 44.34 -28.53 -48.23
N ARG A 138 45.43 -27.84 -48.60
CA ARG A 138 45.65 -26.44 -48.25
C ARG A 138 44.59 -25.53 -48.88
N ASP A 139 44.29 -25.74 -50.16
CA ASP A 139 43.24 -24.99 -50.85
C ASP A 139 41.87 -25.24 -50.20
N GLN A 140 41.54 -26.49 -49.87
CA GLN A 140 40.28 -26.82 -49.19
C GLN A 140 40.16 -26.15 -47.82
N VAL A 141 41.23 -26.15 -47.01
CA VAL A 141 41.26 -25.45 -45.71
C VAL A 141 41.08 -23.94 -45.89
N GLN A 142 41.70 -23.36 -46.93
CA GLN A 142 41.57 -21.95 -47.22
C GLN A 142 40.14 -21.59 -47.67
N ASP A 143 39.51 -22.42 -48.51
CA ASP A 143 38.11 -22.26 -48.92
C ASP A 143 37.16 -22.30 -47.71
N ILE A 144 37.34 -23.29 -46.82
CA ILE A 144 36.54 -23.39 -45.59
C ILE A 144 36.73 -22.15 -44.71
N ARG A 145 37.97 -21.65 -44.58
CA ARG A 145 38.26 -20.42 -43.81
C ARG A 145 37.56 -19.20 -44.39
N VAL A 146 37.59 -19.03 -45.72
CA VAL A 146 36.91 -17.92 -46.40
C VAL A 146 35.40 -18.01 -46.22
N LEU A 147 34.82 -19.20 -46.40
CA LEU A 147 33.39 -19.44 -46.22
C LEU A 147 32.96 -19.18 -44.77
N SER A 148 33.69 -19.71 -43.79
CA SER A 148 33.43 -19.50 -42.36
C SER A 148 33.50 -18.03 -41.96
N ASN A 149 34.52 -17.30 -42.44
CA ASN A 149 34.64 -15.86 -42.20
C ASN A 149 33.47 -15.07 -42.80
N ARG A 150 33.03 -15.42 -44.01
CA ARG A 150 31.85 -14.79 -44.64
C ARG A 150 30.58 -15.06 -43.85
N GLN A 151 30.38 -16.30 -43.42
CA GLN A 151 29.24 -16.69 -42.59
C GLN A 151 29.25 -15.94 -41.25
N GLY A 152 30.40 -15.83 -40.59
CA GLY A 152 30.56 -15.07 -39.35
C GLY A 152 30.17 -13.61 -39.50
N LYS A 153 30.66 -12.93 -40.57
CA LYS A 153 30.27 -11.54 -40.87
C LYS A 153 28.77 -11.38 -41.09
N PHE A 154 28.14 -12.31 -41.82
CA PHE A 154 26.70 -12.28 -42.05
C PHE A 154 25.91 -12.45 -40.75
N VAL A 155 26.25 -13.45 -39.93
CA VAL A 155 25.58 -13.70 -38.64
C VAL A 155 25.74 -12.50 -37.70
N ASN A 156 26.93 -11.91 -37.62
CA ASN A 156 27.17 -10.73 -36.80
C ASN A 156 26.34 -9.53 -37.26
N SER A 157 26.29 -9.26 -38.57
CA SER A 157 25.49 -8.17 -39.12
C SER A 157 23.99 -8.36 -38.84
N CYS A 158 23.48 -9.58 -38.97
CA CYS A 158 22.08 -9.90 -38.62
C CYS A 158 21.81 -9.67 -37.11
N ALA A 159 22.73 -10.10 -36.24
CA ALA A 159 22.61 -9.91 -34.80
C ALA A 159 22.62 -8.42 -34.41
N GLU A 160 23.56 -7.64 -34.97
CA GLU A 160 23.64 -6.18 -34.76
C GLU A 160 22.36 -5.47 -35.21
N GLN A 161 21.81 -5.83 -36.38
CA GLN A 161 20.57 -5.24 -36.88
C GLN A 161 19.38 -5.55 -35.97
N LEU A 162 19.25 -6.79 -35.49
CA LEU A 162 18.19 -7.19 -34.56
C LEU A 162 18.29 -6.41 -33.25
N VAL A 163 19.49 -6.27 -32.70
CA VAL A 163 19.72 -5.48 -31.48
C VAL A 163 19.38 -4.01 -31.71
N CYS A 164 19.86 -3.41 -32.80
CA CYS A 164 19.56 -2.01 -33.11
C CYS A 164 18.07 -1.75 -33.28
N GLN A 165 17.35 -2.66 -33.95
CA GLN A 165 15.91 -2.57 -34.11
C GLN A 165 15.18 -2.71 -32.76
N GLY A 166 15.58 -3.68 -31.94
CA GLY A 166 15.03 -3.88 -30.60
C GLY A 166 15.23 -2.66 -29.71
N LEU A 167 16.43 -2.07 -29.70
CA LEU A 167 16.73 -0.85 -28.94
C LEU A 167 15.86 0.33 -29.37
N LYS A 168 15.63 0.52 -30.68
CA LYS A 168 14.75 1.59 -31.17
C LYS A 168 13.31 1.40 -30.72
N VAL A 169 12.76 0.19 -30.87
CA VAL A 169 11.38 -0.12 -30.44
C VAL A 169 11.23 0.08 -28.93
N ASN A 170 12.19 -0.41 -28.15
CA ASN A 170 12.18 -0.25 -26.71
C ASN A 170 12.28 1.23 -26.31
N SER A 171 13.18 2.00 -26.91
CA SER A 171 13.33 3.43 -26.62
C SER A 171 12.07 4.23 -26.97
N HIS A 172 11.40 3.91 -28.08
CA HIS A 172 10.11 4.51 -28.40
C HIS A 172 9.06 4.15 -27.34
N LYS A 173 9.00 2.89 -26.92
CA LYS A 173 8.01 2.46 -25.94
C LYS A 173 8.28 3.04 -24.55
N GLU A 174 9.54 3.15 -24.17
CA GLU A 174 9.98 3.79 -22.93
C GLU A 174 9.55 5.26 -22.92
N LYS A 175 9.80 6.00 -24.01
CA LYS A 175 9.35 7.38 -24.12
C LYS A 175 7.83 7.54 -24.04
N GLU A 176 7.07 6.67 -24.70
CA GLU A 176 5.59 6.69 -24.58
C GLU A 176 5.13 6.50 -23.14
N LEU A 177 5.76 5.58 -22.40
CA LEU A 177 5.44 5.33 -21.00
C LEU A 177 5.89 6.49 -20.09
N GLU A 178 7.04 7.10 -20.36
CA GLU A 178 7.50 8.30 -19.66
C GLU A 178 6.53 9.47 -19.85
N ASP A 179 6.05 9.69 -21.09
CA ASP A 179 5.05 10.72 -21.40
C ASP A 179 3.72 10.43 -20.67
N GLU A 180 3.27 9.17 -20.63
CA GLU A 180 2.06 8.76 -19.90
C GLU A 180 2.21 8.96 -18.38
N VAL A 181 3.36 8.59 -17.81
CA VAL A 181 3.66 8.82 -16.40
C VAL A 181 3.65 10.32 -16.08
N GLY A 182 4.25 11.15 -16.94
CA GLY A 182 4.23 12.61 -16.80
C GLY A 182 2.80 13.17 -16.78
N MET A 183 1.98 12.79 -17.77
CA MET A 183 0.56 13.22 -17.83
C MET A 183 -0.25 12.78 -16.61
N LEU A 184 -0.02 11.56 -16.10
CA LEU A 184 -0.69 11.07 -14.90
C LEU A 184 -0.23 11.81 -13.63
N GLN A 185 1.05 12.15 -13.54
CA GLN A 185 1.59 12.94 -12.44
C GLN A 185 1.00 14.36 -12.43
N GLU A 186 0.91 15.02 -13.58
CA GLU A 186 0.29 16.34 -13.70
C GLU A 186 -1.18 16.32 -13.25
N ARG A 187 -1.97 15.37 -13.75
CA ARG A 187 -3.38 15.20 -13.34
C ARG A 187 -3.53 14.93 -11.85
N THR A 188 -2.66 14.09 -11.30
CA THR A 188 -2.67 13.78 -9.87
C THR A 188 -2.37 15.03 -9.04
N GLU A 189 -1.46 15.88 -9.49
CA GLU A 189 -1.12 17.13 -8.80
C GLU A 189 -2.24 18.18 -8.91
N GLU A 190 -2.87 18.30 -10.08
CA GLU A 190 -4.07 19.10 -10.26
C GLU A 190 -5.20 18.67 -9.31
N GLU A 191 -5.46 17.37 -9.19
CA GLU A 191 -6.48 16.83 -8.29
C GLU A 191 -6.17 17.16 -6.82
N LYS A 192 -4.91 17.01 -6.38
CA LYS A 192 -4.50 17.41 -5.03
C LYS A 192 -4.70 18.91 -4.77
N ASN A 193 -4.35 19.75 -5.74
CA ASN A 193 -4.50 21.20 -5.62
C ASN A 193 -5.97 21.59 -5.46
N VAL A 194 -6.84 21.08 -6.32
CA VAL A 194 -8.29 21.32 -6.24
C VAL A 194 -8.86 20.77 -4.93
N HIS A 195 -8.44 19.58 -4.49
CA HIS A 195 -8.86 19.01 -3.22
C HIS A 195 -8.49 19.90 -2.03
N MET A 196 -7.25 20.40 -1.99
CA MET A 196 -6.76 21.29 -0.95
C MET A 196 -7.56 22.61 -0.93
N GLU A 197 -7.84 23.20 -2.10
CA GLU A 197 -8.65 24.41 -2.20
C GLU A 197 -10.08 24.19 -1.70
N LEU A 198 -10.70 23.07 -2.08
CA LEU A 198 -12.04 22.70 -1.62
C LEU A 198 -12.07 22.49 -0.11
N GLU A 199 -11.11 21.75 0.44
CA GLU A 199 -11.02 21.51 1.88
C GLU A 199 -10.85 22.83 2.64
N THR A 200 -9.99 23.72 2.13
CA THR A 200 -9.77 25.04 2.74
C THR A 200 -11.04 25.89 2.68
N PHE A 201 -11.77 25.87 1.56
CA PHE A 201 -13.06 26.55 1.43
C PHE A 201 -14.08 26.02 2.44
N LEU A 202 -14.23 24.70 2.54
CA LEU A 202 -15.18 24.07 3.48
C LEU A 202 -14.84 24.38 4.94
N LYS A 203 -13.55 24.33 5.32
CA LYS A 203 -13.10 24.73 6.66
C LYS A 203 -13.46 26.18 6.99
N ARG A 204 -13.27 27.11 6.04
CA ARG A 204 -13.67 28.51 6.21
C ARG A 204 -15.18 28.68 6.38
N GLN A 205 -15.99 27.98 5.57
CA GLN A 205 -17.46 28.03 5.70
C GLN A 205 -17.93 27.45 7.02
N HIS A 206 -17.36 26.33 7.45
CA HIS A 206 -17.66 25.73 8.75
C HIS A 206 -17.36 26.69 9.90
N ALA A 207 -16.18 27.31 9.91
CA ALA A 207 -15.79 28.30 10.91
C ALA A 207 -16.76 29.50 10.92
N ASN A 208 -17.14 30.02 9.75
CA ASN A 208 -18.09 31.14 9.65
C ASN A 208 -19.47 30.80 10.22
N LEU A 209 -19.98 29.61 9.94
CA LEU A 209 -21.27 29.15 10.47
C LEU A 209 -21.17 28.91 11.99
N GLN A 210 -20.06 28.37 12.47
CA GLN A 210 -19.81 28.17 13.89
C GLN A 210 -19.78 29.49 14.65
N GLU A 211 -19.10 30.53 14.13
CA GLU A 211 -19.10 31.87 14.72
C GLU A 211 -20.50 32.47 14.79
N LYS A 212 -21.28 32.37 13.71
CA LYS A 212 -22.69 32.84 13.69
C LYS A 212 -23.53 32.10 14.71
N LEU A 213 -23.37 30.78 14.84
CA LEU A 213 -24.08 29.99 15.82
C LEU A 213 -23.73 30.42 17.24
N GLN A 214 -22.44 30.59 17.54
CA GLN A 214 -21.98 31.08 18.85
C GLN A 214 -22.55 32.46 19.18
N PHE A 215 -22.55 33.38 18.22
CA PHE A 215 -23.17 34.69 18.39
C PHE A 215 -24.65 34.58 18.77
N TRP A 216 -25.42 33.74 18.06
CA TRP A 216 -26.84 33.57 18.35
C TRP A 216 -27.08 32.93 19.72
N ILE A 217 -26.30 31.90 20.09
CA ILE A 217 -26.37 31.27 21.41
C ILE A 217 -26.17 32.32 22.51
N GLN A 218 -25.07 33.07 22.45
CA GLN A 218 -24.76 34.11 23.45
C GLN A 218 -25.84 35.18 23.53
N ARG A 219 -26.41 35.57 22.38
CA ARG A 219 -27.51 36.54 22.33
C ARG A 219 -28.75 35.98 23.04
N TYR A 220 -29.14 34.74 22.75
CA TYR A 220 -30.31 34.10 23.37
C TYR A 220 -30.11 33.92 24.88
N GLU A 221 -28.94 33.48 25.32
CA GLU A 221 -28.60 33.35 26.74
C GLU A 221 -28.76 34.69 27.48
N LYS A 222 -28.21 35.77 26.91
CA LYS A 222 -28.31 37.11 27.50
C LYS A 222 -29.75 37.61 27.57
N ASP A 223 -30.57 37.34 26.57
CA ASP A 223 -31.96 37.76 26.57
C ASP A 223 -32.82 36.91 27.53
N MET A 224 -32.52 35.62 27.65
CA MET A 224 -33.13 34.74 28.66
C MET A 224 -32.78 35.20 30.08
N GLU A 225 -31.53 35.55 30.35
CA GLU A 225 -31.09 36.06 31.66
C GLU A 225 -31.84 37.34 32.04
N LYS A 226 -31.97 38.30 31.10
CA LYS A 226 -32.75 39.52 31.35
C LYS A 226 -34.22 39.21 31.67
N LYS A 227 -34.83 38.27 30.95
CA LYS A 227 -36.23 37.89 31.18
C LYS A 227 -36.41 37.20 32.54
N GLU A 228 -35.47 36.35 32.94
CA GLU A 228 -35.46 35.73 34.26
C GLU A 228 -35.34 36.78 35.38
N GLN A 229 -34.47 37.79 35.18
CA GLN A 229 -34.33 38.91 36.11
C GLN A 229 -35.62 39.74 36.19
N GLU A 230 -36.28 40.04 35.06
CA GLU A 230 -37.58 40.74 35.02
C GLU A 230 -38.67 39.95 35.76
N ILE A 231 -38.77 38.64 35.51
CA ILE A 231 -39.73 37.75 36.17
C ILE A 231 -39.50 37.75 37.69
N THR A 232 -38.25 37.58 38.12
CA THR A 232 -37.88 37.60 39.55
C THR A 232 -38.26 38.94 40.19
N ALA A 233 -37.97 40.06 39.53
CA ALA A 233 -38.33 41.38 40.02
C ALA A 233 -39.85 41.58 40.14
N LEU A 234 -40.63 41.10 39.17
CA LEU A 234 -42.09 41.15 39.20
C LEU A 234 -42.68 40.23 40.29
N GLN A 235 -42.15 39.03 40.46
CA GLN A 235 -42.52 38.13 41.54
C GLN A 235 -42.27 38.75 42.91
N ASN A 236 -41.11 39.38 43.10
CA ASN A 236 -40.79 40.11 44.34
C ASN A 236 -41.78 41.26 44.59
N LYS A 237 -42.07 42.09 43.58
CA LYS A 237 -43.08 43.17 43.69
C LYS A 237 -44.48 42.65 44.03
N ARG A 238 -44.89 41.56 43.40
CA ARG A 238 -46.17 40.88 43.69
C ARG A 238 -46.20 40.40 45.13
N ASN A 239 -45.16 39.71 45.59
CA ASN A 239 -45.09 39.16 46.94
C ASN A 239 -45.13 40.27 48.01
N VAL A 240 -44.42 41.38 47.79
CA VAL A 240 -44.47 42.56 48.68
C VAL A 240 -45.88 43.17 48.73
N SER A 241 -46.51 43.35 47.56
CA SER A 241 -47.87 43.91 47.49
C SER A 241 -48.89 43.00 48.16
N GLN A 242 -48.75 41.68 47.97
CA GLN A 242 -49.58 40.67 48.61
C GLN A 242 -49.43 40.69 50.13
N ALA A 243 -48.19 40.78 50.64
CA ALA A 243 -47.93 40.91 52.08
C ALA A 243 -48.60 42.16 52.67
N ARG A 244 -48.51 43.31 51.98
CA ARG A 244 -49.16 44.56 52.40
C ARG A 244 -50.69 44.44 52.45
N ILE A 245 -51.31 43.80 51.45
CA ILE A 245 -52.76 43.58 51.42
C ILE A 245 -53.20 42.63 52.53
N GLN A 246 -52.42 41.58 52.82
CA GLN A 246 -52.68 40.66 53.91
C GLN A 246 -52.59 41.37 55.28
N GLU A 247 -51.60 42.24 55.47
CA GLU A 247 -51.45 43.05 56.68
C GLU A 247 -52.64 44.01 56.88
N LEU A 248 -53.05 44.73 55.83
CA LEU A 248 -54.21 45.63 55.89
C LEU A 248 -55.51 44.87 56.16
N SER A 249 -55.71 43.73 55.48
CA SER A 249 -56.86 42.85 55.75
C SER A 249 -56.89 42.38 57.19
N LYS A 250 -55.73 42.07 57.79
CA LYS A 250 -55.63 41.72 59.21
C LYS A 250 -56.05 42.91 60.09
N LYS A 251 -55.48 44.09 59.88
CA LYS A 251 -55.84 45.31 60.62
C LYS A 251 -57.34 45.63 60.55
N CYS A 252 -57.97 45.48 59.38
CA CYS A 252 -59.41 45.67 59.23
C CYS A 252 -60.23 44.66 60.06
N ARG A 253 -59.83 43.38 60.09
CA ARG A 253 -60.47 42.37 60.93
C ARG A 253 -60.33 42.70 62.42
N ASP A 254 -59.11 43.02 62.85
CA ASP A 254 -58.82 43.37 64.24
C ASP A 254 -59.66 44.60 64.68
N MET A 255 -59.79 45.63 63.83
CA MET A 255 -60.65 46.78 64.10
C MET A 255 -62.14 46.43 64.16
N GLN A 256 -62.62 45.55 63.27
CA GLN A 256 -64.02 45.10 63.29
C GLN A 256 -64.34 44.31 64.55
N GLU A 257 -63.42 43.47 65.02
CA GLU A 257 -63.55 42.71 66.26
C GLU A 257 -63.70 43.65 67.46
N VAL A 258 -62.84 44.67 67.59
CA VAL A 258 -62.95 45.69 68.65
C VAL A 258 -64.30 46.43 68.61
N ILE A 259 -64.82 46.76 67.41
CA ILE A 259 -66.12 47.42 67.28
C ILE A 259 -67.26 46.50 67.74
N ILE A 260 -67.20 45.21 67.40
CA ILE A 260 -68.18 44.22 67.82
C ILE A 260 -68.11 44.06 69.35
N GLU A 261 -66.91 43.90 69.90
CA GLU A 261 -66.67 43.78 71.34
C GLU A 261 -67.25 44.98 72.10
N ASP A 262 -66.89 46.23 71.74
CA ASP A 262 -67.42 47.45 72.37
C ASP A 262 -68.95 47.54 72.29
N ARG A 263 -69.54 47.13 71.16
CA ARG A 263 -71.00 47.09 71.00
C ARG A 263 -71.66 46.06 71.91
N THR A 264 -71.10 44.84 71.96
CA THR A 264 -71.61 43.76 72.82
C THR A 264 -71.46 44.10 74.30
N GLU A 265 -70.35 44.73 74.71
CA GLU A 265 -70.11 45.16 76.08
C GLU A 265 -71.12 46.24 76.50
N LYS A 266 -71.35 47.25 75.64
CA LYS A 266 -72.40 48.26 75.88
C LYS A 266 -73.81 47.66 75.97
N GLU A 267 -74.12 46.67 75.15
CA GLU A 267 -75.40 45.95 75.21
C GLU A 267 -75.53 45.16 76.52
N CYS A 268 -74.49 44.44 76.94
CA CYS A 268 -74.44 43.72 78.22
C CYS A 268 -74.61 44.67 79.42
N LEU A 269 -73.90 45.80 79.45
CA LEU A 269 -74.00 46.80 80.51
C LEU A 269 -75.42 47.39 80.60
N ARG A 270 -76.06 47.70 79.46
CA ARG A 270 -77.45 48.17 79.44
C ARG A 270 -78.42 47.12 79.98
N ALA A 271 -78.27 45.87 79.55
CA ALA A 271 -79.11 44.76 80.02
C ALA A 271 -78.94 44.52 81.54
N GLN A 272 -77.71 44.66 82.05
CA GLN A 272 -77.41 44.55 83.48
C GLN A 272 -78.07 45.68 84.28
N LEU A 273 -77.93 46.93 83.84
CA LEU A 273 -78.58 48.08 84.48
C LEU A 273 -80.11 47.97 84.45
N GLU A 274 -80.70 47.52 83.34
CA GLU A 274 -82.14 47.29 83.22
C GLU A 274 -82.62 46.18 84.17
N LYS A 275 -81.86 45.10 84.29
CA LYS A 275 -82.14 44.01 85.24
C LYS A 275 -82.09 44.53 86.68
N GLU A 276 -81.03 45.23 87.05
CA GLU A 276 -80.92 45.82 88.39
C GLU A 276 -82.04 46.83 88.66
N GLN A 277 -82.46 47.62 87.66
CA GLN A 277 -83.58 48.55 87.80
C GLN A 277 -84.90 47.79 88.02
N LYS A 278 -85.18 46.76 87.23
CA LYS A 278 -86.35 45.89 87.41
C LYS A 278 -86.36 45.22 88.78
N GLU A 279 -85.21 44.78 89.28
CA GLU A 279 -85.06 44.21 90.62
C GLU A 279 -85.34 45.26 91.71
N ARG A 280 -84.84 46.50 91.57
CA ARG A 280 -85.15 47.62 92.48
C ARG A 280 -86.63 47.98 92.46
N ASP A 281 -87.25 48.04 91.28
CA ASP A 281 -88.66 48.35 91.11
C ASP A 281 -89.54 47.23 91.72
N ALA A 282 -89.17 45.96 91.50
CA ALA A 282 -89.83 44.81 92.11
C ALA A 282 -89.68 44.82 93.65
N ALA A 283 -88.48 45.07 94.17
CA ALA A 283 -88.23 45.20 95.61
C ALA A 283 -89.06 46.36 96.21
N THR A 284 -89.17 47.48 95.49
CA THR A 284 -89.99 48.63 95.88
C THR A 284 -91.48 48.25 95.89
N LYS A 285 -91.96 47.54 94.86
CA LYS A 285 -93.35 47.06 94.76
C LYS A 285 -93.69 46.03 95.84
N VAL A 286 -92.76 45.14 96.20
CA VAL A 286 -92.92 44.21 97.32
C VAL A 286 -92.97 44.96 98.64
N LYS A 287 -92.11 45.98 98.83
CA LYS A 287 -92.15 46.83 100.03
C LYS A 287 -93.47 47.61 100.11
N SER A 288 -93.96 48.15 99.01
CA SER A 288 -95.25 48.87 98.97
C SER A 288 -96.43 47.94 99.18
N SER A 289 -96.48 46.77 98.52
CA SER A 289 -97.53 45.78 98.75
C SER A 289 -97.50 45.23 100.17
N PHE A 290 -96.32 45.07 100.77
CA PHE A 290 -96.19 44.70 102.18
C PHE A 290 -96.71 45.80 103.11
N ILE A 291 -96.41 47.08 102.84
CA ILE A 291 -96.97 48.23 103.58
C ILE A 291 -98.50 48.28 103.42
N ASP A 292 -99.00 48.10 102.21
CA ASP A 292 -100.43 48.15 101.90
C ASP A 292 -101.17 46.96 102.50
N SER A 293 -100.63 45.74 102.41
CA SER A 293 -101.16 44.57 103.13
C SER A 293 -101.11 44.76 104.65
N ARG A 294 -100.10 45.44 105.20
CA ARG A 294 -100.03 45.77 106.64
C ARG A 294 -101.08 46.83 107.03
N LYS A 295 -101.36 47.81 106.18
CA LYS A 295 -102.47 48.77 106.35
C LYS A 295 -103.83 48.10 106.20
N SER A 296 -103.99 47.18 105.26
CA SER A 296 -105.21 46.40 105.08
C SER A 296 -105.45 45.46 106.25
N ARG A 297 -104.42 44.79 106.79
CA ARG A 297 -104.51 44.00 108.04
C ARG A 297 -104.80 44.88 109.27
N SER A 298 -104.33 46.12 109.29
CA SER A 298 -104.70 47.10 110.32
C SER A 298 -106.18 47.46 110.24
N LYS A 299 -106.70 47.69 109.02
CA LYS A 299 -108.14 47.96 108.80
C LYS A 299 -108.99 46.73 109.08
N GLU A 300 -108.55 45.54 108.71
CA GLU A 300 -109.25 44.27 108.94
C GLU A 300 -109.27 43.90 110.44
N ASN A 301 -108.20 44.20 111.19
CA ASN A 301 -108.21 44.18 112.65
C ASN A 301 -109.11 45.27 113.27
N ASP A 302 -109.25 46.44 112.64
CA ASP A 302 -110.20 47.47 113.10
C ASP A 302 -111.65 47.05 112.84
N TYR A 303 -111.94 46.34 111.73
CA TYR A 303 -113.25 45.75 111.47
C TYR A 303 -113.54 44.56 112.40
N GLU A 304 -112.58 43.67 112.67
CA GLU A 304 -112.75 42.58 113.67
C GLU A 304 -112.92 43.10 115.09
N LYS A 305 -112.29 44.22 115.47
CA LYS A 305 -112.54 44.88 116.78
C LYS A 305 -113.91 45.55 116.87
N VAL A 306 -114.45 46.08 115.76
CA VAL A 306 -115.80 46.66 115.74
C VAL A 306 -116.87 45.57 115.81
N TYR A 307 -116.67 44.41 115.19
CA TYR A 307 -117.61 43.29 115.30
C TYR A 307 -117.63 42.62 116.68
N HIS A 308 -116.56 42.75 117.48
CA HIS A 308 -116.55 42.28 118.87
C HIS A 308 -117.09 43.30 119.91
N PHE A 309 -117.55 44.48 119.46
CA PHE A 309 -118.13 45.51 120.34
C PHE A 309 -119.65 45.72 120.11
N ILE A 310 -120.28 44.97 119.19
CA ILE A 310 -121.72 45.06 118.89
C ILE A 310 -122.46 43.71 119.07
N MET A 311 -121.80 42.67 119.59
CA MET A 311 -122.46 41.51 120.25
C MET A 311 -121.69 41.11 121.50
#